data_AF-A0AAN8NT08-F1
#
_entry.id   AF-A0AAN8NT08-F1
#
_cell.length_a   1.000
_cell.length_b   1.000
_cell.length_c   1.000
_cell.angle_alpha   90.00
_cell.angle_beta   90.00
_cell.angle_gamma   90.00
#
_symmetry.space_group_name_H-M   'P 1'
#
loop_
_entity.id
_entity.type
_entity.pdbx_description
1 polymer ?
#
loop_
_entity_poly.entity_id
_entity_poly.type
_entity_poly.pdbx_seq_one_letter_code
_entity_poly.pdbx_strand_id
1 'polypeptide(L)'
;MSTCCSRREGLKLALNRSLSEPGPPDLGIGSVQLALSPTVPKRCKLDSMSLPASPCSESATLQRAIIMKRVKPLDPDSLVKKLEKNESSSKNVRNFLVVDCRPFIAYNVNHIRGSININCSDRFNRRRLQMGKASLADLATTREGKDLLKKRAFKEVVVYDDCTSDVDRLPVSHPLFLVLTILVEDNREPALLLGKPLNHPILESVM
;
A
#
# COMPACT_ATOMS: atom_id res chain seq x y z
N MET A 1 4.89 -17.74 -46.56
CA MET A 1 4.55 -16.46 -47.22
C MET A 1 3.42 -15.84 -46.42
N SER A 2 3.37 -14.59 -45.97
CA SER A 2 4.34 -13.52 -45.79
C SER A 2 3.71 -12.61 -44.71
N THR A 3 4.55 -11.90 -43.97
CA THR A 3 4.27 -11.05 -42.80
C THR A 3 3.35 -9.85 -43.09
N CYS A 4 2.68 -9.32 -42.05
CA CYS A 4 2.66 -7.87 -41.85
C CYS A 4 2.51 -7.50 -40.36
N CYS A 5 3.63 -7.16 -39.74
CA CYS A 5 3.69 -6.32 -38.55
C CYS A 5 3.41 -4.87 -38.95
N SER A 6 2.44 -4.21 -38.32
CA SER A 6 2.36 -2.74 -38.36
C SER A 6 3.10 -2.15 -37.15
N ARG A 7 4.34 -1.76 -37.41
CA ARG A 7 5.24 -0.96 -36.57
C ARG A 7 4.72 0.50 -36.58
N ARG A 8 4.29 1.05 -35.45
CA ARG A 8 3.94 2.48 -35.36
C ARG A 8 5.22 3.29 -35.19
N GLU A 9 5.58 4.02 -36.24
CA GLU A 9 6.65 4.99 -36.23
C GLU A 9 6.24 6.31 -35.55
N GLY A 10 7.22 6.93 -34.88
CA GLY A 10 7.35 8.40 -34.86
C GLY A 10 6.59 9.19 -33.78
N LEU A 11 7.05 9.13 -32.52
CA LEU A 11 6.97 10.31 -31.64
C LEU A 11 8.38 10.89 -31.46
N LYS A 12 8.71 11.89 -32.27
CA LYS A 12 9.95 12.65 -32.20
C LYS A 12 9.80 13.70 -31.09
N LEU A 13 10.26 13.37 -29.88
CA LEU A 13 10.36 14.35 -28.79
C LEU A 13 11.55 15.27 -29.06
N ALA A 14 11.28 16.54 -29.34
CA ALA A 14 12.31 17.57 -29.46
C ALA A 14 12.94 17.83 -28.08
N LEU A 15 14.06 17.17 -27.80
CA LEU A 15 14.92 17.48 -26.66
C LEU A 15 15.73 18.74 -26.97
N ASN A 16 15.18 19.91 -26.69
CA ASN A 16 15.97 21.13 -26.51
C ASN A 16 16.69 21.01 -25.15
N ARG A 17 17.87 20.38 -25.17
CA ARG A 17 18.85 20.47 -24.09
C ARG A 17 20.03 21.29 -24.62
N SER A 18 20.02 22.57 -24.30
CA SER A 18 21.17 23.44 -24.50
C SER A 18 22.35 22.85 -23.71
N LEU A 19 23.35 22.42 -24.46
CA LEU A 19 24.68 22.07 -23.97
C LEU A 19 25.43 23.39 -23.75
N SER A 20 25.83 23.67 -22.51
CA SER A 20 26.79 24.73 -22.21
C SER A 20 28.19 24.13 -22.34
N GLU A 21 28.99 24.62 -23.30
CA GLU A 21 30.41 24.25 -23.41
C GLU A 21 31.29 24.98 -22.38
N PRO A 22 32.47 24.42 -22.03
CA PRO A 22 33.42 25.01 -21.08
C PRO A 22 34.30 26.07 -21.75
N GLY A 23 34.54 27.20 -21.07
CA GLY A 23 35.50 28.23 -21.50
C GLY A 23 36.97 27.83 -21.26
N PRO A 24 37.92 28.33 -22.07
CA PRO A 24 39.34 27.97 -22.01
C PRO A 24 40.14 28.70 -20.90
N PRO A 25 41.36 28.24 -20.57
CA PRO A 25 42.19 28.78 -19.50
C PRO A 25 43.07 29.95 -19.98
N ASP A 26 43.35 30.91 -19.09
CA ASP A 26 44.38 31.92 -19.33
C ASP A 26 45.39 32.00 -18.16
N LEU A 27 46.65 32.20 -18.55
CA LEU A 27 47.88 32.23 -17.76
C LEU A 27 48.01 33.63 -17.12
N GLY A 28 48.35 33.82 -15.83
CA GLY A 28 49.72 33.84 -15.30
C GLY A 28 50.29 35.28 -15.14
N ILE A 29 51.00 35.54 -14.03
CA ILE A 29 51.79 36.75 -13.62
C ILE A 29 50.98 37.83 -12.86
N GLY A 30 51.32 38.37 -11.67
CA GLY A 30 52.43 38.23 -10.72
C GLY A 30 52.55 39.53 -9.88
N SER A 31 52.67 39.43 -8.53
CA SER A 31 53.18 40.42 -7.52
C SER A 31 52.46 41.79 -7.39
N VAL A 32 52.19 42.44 -6.24
CA VAL A 32 52.85 42.73 -4.92
C VAL A 32 51.74 43.27 -3.97
N GLN A 33 51.53 42.75 -2.75
CA GLN A 33 52.04 43.17 -1.42
C GLN A 33 51.37 44.41 -0.72
N LEU A 34 51.09 44.22 0.59
CA LEU A 34 50.92 45.17 1.72
C LEU A 34 49.53 45.70 2.14
N ALA A 35 49.09 45.21 3.32
CA ALA A 35 48.89 45.96 4.58
C ALA A 35 47.50 45.94 5.27
N LEU A 36 47.52 45.39 6.49
CA LEU A 36 46.78 45.70 7.74
C LEU A 36 45.29 46.14 7.70
N SER A 37 44.41 45.31 8.23
CA SER A 37 43.67 45.53 9.51
C SER A 37 42.56 44.46 9.73
N PRO A 38 42.28 44.02 10.97
CA PRO A 38 41.24 43.04 11.24
C PRO A 38 39.91 43.73 11.58
N THR A 39 38.89 43.57 10.74
CA THR A 39 37.51 43.89 11.11
C THR A 39 36.69 42.61 11.17
N VAL A 40 36.12 42.40 12.34
CA VAL A 40 35.25 41.30 12.76
C VAL A 40 34.10 41.10 11.77
N PRO A 41 33.92 39.91 11.15
CA PRO A 41 32.60 39.50 10.73
C PRO A 41 31.89 38.91 11.94
N LYS A 42 30.83 39.59 12.37
CA LYS A 42 29.89 39.12 13.38
C LYS A 42 29.44 37.71 13.00
N ARG A 43 29.78 36.73 13.85
CA ARG A 43 29.20 35.39 13.85
C ARG A 43 27.68 35.55 13.88
N CYS A 44 27.01 35.32 12.75
CA CYS A 44 25.58 35.07 12.74
C CYS A 44 25.37 33.80 13.56
N LYS A 45 25.03 33.97 14.84
CA LYS A 45 24.38 32.93 15.62
C LYS A 45 23.02 32.74 14.95
N LEU A 46 22.95 31.76 14.06
CA LEU A 46 21.69 31.19 13.65
C LEU A 46 21.18 30.44 14.88
N ASP A 47 20.38 31.12 15.70
CA ASP A 47 19.53 30.42 16.65
C ASP A 47 18.67 29.48 15.82
N SER A 48 18.97 28.18 15.95
CA SER A 48 18.18 27.10 15.39
C SER A 48 16.85 27.08 16.14
N MET A 49 15.99 28.03 15.81
CA MET A 49 14.57 27.97 16.12
C MET A 49 14.04 26.79 15.32
N SER A 50 13.99 25.63 15.97
CA SER A 50 13.33 24.45 15.45
C SER A 50 11.92 24.87 15.05
N LEU A 51 11.63 24.81 13.75
CA LEU A 51 10.26 24.97 13.27
C LEU A 51 9.38 23.98 14.05
N PRO A 52 8.20 24.41 14.55
CA PRO A 52 7.28 23.49 15.20
C PRO A 52 7.01 22.33 14.24
N ALA A 53 7.00 21.11 14.78
CA ALA A 53 6.70 19.91 14.00
C ALA A 53 5.41 20.16 13.21
N SER A 54 5.52 20.00 11.88
CA SER A 54 4.42 20.22 10.94
C SER A 54 3.13 19.52 11.45
N PRO A 55 1.95 20.16 11.39
CA PRO A 55 0.70 19.65 12.00
C PRO A 55 0.15 18.37 11.34
N CYS A 56 0.86 17.79 10.38
CA CYS A 56 0.42 16.60 9.65
C CYS A 56 0.61 15.28 10.40
N SER A 57 1.51 15.19 11.39
CA SER A 57 1.77 13.92 12.11
C SER A 57 0.66 13.55 13.10
N GLU A 58 0.06 14.56 13.74
CA GLU A 58 -1.01 14.35 14.73
C GLU A 58 -2.28 13.82 14.06
N SER A 59 -2.66 14.42 12.93
CA SER A 59 -3.83 13.98 12.14
C SER A 59 -3.69 12.54 11.64
N ALA A 60 -2.50 12.15 11.16
CA ALA A 60 -2.23 10.77 10.72
C ALA A 60 -2.28 9.76 11.88
N THR A 61 -1.85 10.17 13.07
CA THR A 61 -1.87 9.32 14.27
C THR A 61 -3.30 9.10 14.77
N LEU A 62 -4.14 10.15 14.75
CA LEU A 62 -5.56 10.07 15.08
C LEU A 62 -6.34 9.23 14.06
N GLN A 63 -6.09 9.44 12.77
CA GLN A 63 -6.70 8.63 11.71
C GLN A 63 -6.37 7.16 11.92
N ARG A 64 -5.09 6.83 12.16
CA ARG A 64 -4.67 5.47 12.48
C ARG A 64 -5.47 4.90 13.65
N ALA A 65 -5.53 5.60 14.78
CA ALA A 65 -6.25 5.13 15.96
C ALA A 65 -7.74 4.85 15.67
N ILE A 66 -8.40 5.69 14.87
CA ILE A 66 -9.79 5.50 14.45
C ILE A 66 -9.94 4.23 13.60
N ILE A 67 -9.06 4.03 12.62
CA ILE A 67 -9.08 2.84 11.76
C ILE A 67 -8.88 1.59 12.62
N MET A 68 -7.86 1.55 13.47
CA MET A 68 -7.55 0.37 14.29
C MET A 68 -8.69 0.02 15.24
N LYS A 69 -9.39 1.01 15.81
CA LYS A 69 -10.57 0.78 16.66
C LYS A 69 -11.75 0.14 15.92
N ARG A 70 -11.82 0.28 14.58
CA ARG A 70 -12.87 -0.30 13.74
C ARG A 70 -12.51 -1.68 13.20
N VAL A 71 -11.24 -2.08 13.27
CA VAL A 71 -10.78 -3.40 12.82
C VAL A 71 -10.92 -4.40 13.96
N LYS A 72 -11.63 -5.50 13.70
CA LYS A 72 -11.79 -6.57 14.69
C LYS A 72 -10.67 -7.61 14.49
N PRO A 73 -9.89 -7.98 15.52
CA PRO A 73 -9.04 -9.17 15.42
C PRO A 73 -9.93 -10.41 15.28
N LEU A 74 -9.51 -11.38 14.46
CA LEU A 74 -10.20 -12.64 14.25
C LEU A 74 -9.23 -13.81 14.43
N ASP A 75 -9.64 -14.78 15.23
CA ASP A 75 -8.92 -16.03 15.41
C ASP A 75 -9.27 -17.07 14.32
N PRO A 76 -8.33 -17.99 13.99
CA PRO A 76 -8.55 -19.06 13.02
C PRO A 76 -9.78 -19.93 13.32
N ASP A 77 -9.95 -20.34 14.57
CA ASP A 77 -11.07 -21.19 15.01
C ASP A 77 -12.44 -20.55 14.73
N SER A 78 -12.57 -19.26 15.03
CA SER A 78 -13.79 -18.50 14.77
C SER A 78 -14.07 -18.36 13.27
N LEU A 79 -13.04 -18.27 12.43
CA LEU A 79 -13.22 -18.25 10.98
C LEU A 79 -13.74 -19.60 10.47
N VAL A 80 -13.17 -20.72 10.94
CA VAL A 80 -13.63 -22.06 10.53
C VAL A 80 -15.08 -22.29 10.91
N LYS A 81 -15.47 -22.00 12.16
CA LYS A 81 -16.86 -22.10 12.61
C LYS A 81 -17.81 -21.25 11.76
N LYS A 82 -17.37 -20.05 11.34
CA LYS A 82 -18.15 -19.17 10.45
C LYS A 82 -18.32 -19.77 9.05
N LEU A 83 -17.28 -20.42 8.51
CA LEU A 83 -17.33 -21.07 7.21
C LEU A 83 -18.23 -22.32 7.24
N GLU A 84 -18.09 -23.18 8.24
CA GLU A 84 -18.91 -24.40 8.40
C GLU A 84 -20.40 -24.10 8.59
N LYS A 85 -20.71 -23.07 9.40
CA LYS A 85 -22.10 -22.64 9.62
C LYS A 85 -22.76 -22.16 8.33
N ASN A 86 -21.99 -21.53 7.43
CA ASN A 86 -22.51 -21.07 6.14
C ASN A 86 -22.79 -22.23 5.19
N GLU A 87 -21.96 -23.27 5.18
CA GLU A 87 -22.18 -24.46 4.33
C GLU A 87 -23.36 -25.31 4.82
N SER A 88 -23.61 -25.33 6.14
CA SER A 88 -24.71 -26.10 6.75
C SER A 88 -26.09 -25.44 6.63
N SER A 89 -26.13 -24.13 6.32
CA SER A 89 -27.38 -23.39 6.23
C SER A 89 -28.00 -23.58 4.85
N SER A 90 -29.20 -24.18 4.78
CA SER A 90 -29.94 -24.41 3.52
C SER A 90 -30.19 -23.14 2.70
N LYS A 91 -30.05 -21.96 3.31
CA LYS A 91 -29.93 -20.67 2.61
C LYS A 91 -28.44 -20.37 2.47
N ASN A 92 -27.90 -20.64 1.27
CA ASN A 92 -26.49 -20.47 0.87
C ASN A 92 -26.04 -18.98 0.81
N VAL A 93 -26.42 -18.17 1.81
CA VAL A 93 -26.19 -16.74 1.87
C VAL A 93 -25.09 -16.49 2.88
N ARG A 94 -23.85 -16.39 2.40
CA ARG A 94 -22.74 -15.91 3.21
C ARG A 94 -23.04 -14.47 3.65
N ASN A 95 -22.78 -14.17 4.92
CA ASN A 95 -22.96 -12.84 5.50
C ASN A 95 -21.65 -12.04 5.56
N PHE A 96 -20.52 -12.63 5.15
CA PHE A 96 -19.20 -12.01 5.10
C PHE A 96 -18.45 -12.40 3.83
N LEU A 97 -17.40 -11.63 3.53
CA LEU A 97 -16.45 -11.89 2.45
C LEU A 97 -15.06 -12.18 3.02
N VAL A 98 -14.29 -13.07 2.39
CA VAL A 98 -12.88 -13.31 2.74
C VAL A 98 -11.99 -12.73 1.65
N VAL A 99 -10.98 -11.96 2.04
CA VAL A 99 -10.02 -11.29 1.15
C VAL A 99 -8.60 -11.74 1.51
N ASP A 100 -7.90 -12.27 0.52
CA ASP A 100 -6.51 -12.69 0.62
C ASP A 100 -5.60 -11.58 0.07
N CYS A 101 -4.71 -11.05 0.91
CA CYS A 101 -3.76 -9.99 0.57
C CYS A 101 -2.35 -10.49 0.24
N ARG A 102 -2.14 -11.80 0.17
CA ARG A 102 -0.86 -12.41 -0.16
C ARG A 102 -0.54 -12.27 -1.65
N PRO A 103 0.75 -12.39 -2.03
CA PRO A 103 1.14 -12.44 -3.43
C PRO A 103 0.38 -13.52 -4.20
N PHE A 104 0.05 -13.24 -5.47
CA PHE A 104 -0.75 -14.14 -6.33
C PHE A 104 -0.20 -15.58 -6.36
N ILE A 105 1.12 -15.75 -6.34
CA ILE A 105 1.75 -17.08 -6.31
C ILE A 105 1.40 -17.83 -5.02
N ALA A 106 1.46 -17.17 -3.86
CA ALA A 106 1.11 -17.78 -2.57
C ALA A 106 -0.37 -18.16 -2.52
N TYR A 107 -1.25 -17.30 -3.05
CA TYR A 107 -2.68 -17.59 -3.18
C TYR A 107 -2.95 -18.84 -4.03
N ASN A 108 -2.26 -19.01 -5.16
CA ASN A 108 -2.48 -20.16 -6.03
C ASN A 108 -1.90 -21.47 -5.48
N VAL A 109 -0.93 -21.41 -4.56
CA VAL A 109 -0.42 -22.61 -3.87
C VAL A 109 -1.47 -23.17 -2.93
N ASN A 110 -2.08 -22.31 -2.12
CA ASN A 110 -3.19 -22.61 -1.24
C ASN A 110 -3.87 -21.30 -0.84
N HIS A 111 -5.16 -21.33 -0.52
CA HIS A 111 -5.88 -20.17 0.01
C HIS A 111 -7.15 -20.64 0.70
N ILE A 112 -7.69 -19.84 1.62
CA ILE A 112 -8.98 -20.14 2.25
C ILE A 112 -10.07 -20.19 1.17
N ARG A 113 -10.85 -21.27 1.14
CA ARG A 113 -11.91 -21.55 0.18
C ARG A 113 -12.87 -20.37 0.02
N GLY A 114 -13.05 -19.94 -1.22
CA GLY A 114 -13.95 -18.84 -1.57
C GLY A 114 -13.44 -17.44 -1.18
N SER A 115 -12.17 -17.30 -0.79
CA SER A 115 -11.53 -16.00 -0.64
C SER A 115 -11.26 -15.34 -1.99
N ILE A 116 -11.14 -14.02 -1.99
CA ILE A 116 -10.79 -13.21 -3.17
C ILE A 116 -9.36 -12.70 -2.99
N ASN A 117 -8.47 -13.06 -3.89
CA ASN A 117 -7.14 -12.46 -3.90
C ASN A 117 -7.19 -11.01 -4.42
N ILE A 118 -6.52 -10.13 -3.70
CA ILE A 118 -6.27 -8.74 -4.13
C ILE A 118 -4.77 -8.49 -4.28
N ASN A 119 -4.37 -7.92 -5.41
CA ASN A 119 -2.96 -7.64 -5.66
C ASN A 119 -2.53 -6.31 -5.03
N CYS A 120 -2.48 -6.26 -3.69
CA CYS A 120 -2.07 -5.08 -2.94
C CYS A 120 -0.56 -5.04 -2.60
N SER A 121 0.16 -6.14 -2.78
CA SER A 121 1.61 -6.22 -2.52
C SER A 121 2.42 -5.46 -3.59
N ASP A 122 1.89 -5.31 -4.80
CA ASP A 122 2.55 -4.60 -5.90
C ASP A 122 2.65 -3.08 -5.65
N ARG A 123 3.83 -2.51 -5.92
CA ARG A 123 4.13 -1.08 -5.68
C ARG A 123 3.22 -0.16 -6.49
N PHE A 124 2.91 -0.52 -7.73
CA PHE A 124 2.09 0.30 -8.62
C PHE A 124 0.64 0.33 -8.15
N ASN A 125 0.08 -0.83 -7.78
CA ASN A 125 -1.28 -0.92 -7.22
C ASN A 125 -1.40 -0.15 -5.90
N ARG A 126 -0.42 -0.30 -5.00
CA ARG A 126 -0.37 0.44 -3.74
C ARG A 126 -0.38 1.95 -3.95
N ARG A 127 0.43 2.45 -4.89
CA ARG A 127 0.47 3.89 -5.22
C ARG A 127 -0.88 4.36 -5.78
N ARG A 128 -1.52 3.58 -6.66
CA ARG A 128 -2.83 3.93 -7.24
C ARG A 128 -3.94 3.96 -6.18
N LEU A 129 -3.97 2.99 -5.27
CA LEU A 129 -4.91 2.98 -4.15
C LEU A 129 -4.72 4.22 -3.25
N GLN A 130 -3.49 4.54 -2.87
CA GLN A 130 -3.19 5.72 -2.04
C GLN A 130 -3.59 7.04 -2.70
N MET A 131 -3.49 7.12 -4.03
CA MET A 131 -3.91 8.30 -4.80
C MET A 131 -5.42 8.30 -5.15
N GLY A 132 -6.19 7.29 -4.72
CA GLY A 132 -7.61 7.16 -5.08
C GLY A 132 -7.85 6.87 -6.58
N LYS A 133 -6.83 6.43 -7.33
CA LYS A 133 -6.89 6.10 -8.77
C LYS A 133 -7.23 4.63 -9.04
N ALA A 134 -7.49 3.88 -8.00
CA ALA A 134 -7.96 2.50 -8.04
C ALA A 134 -8.82 2.24 -6.80
N SER A 135 -9.81 1.37 -6.95
CA SER A 135 -10.58 0.82 -5.84
C SER A 135 -10.06 -0.56 -5.45
N LEU A 136 -10.46 -1.10 -4.28
CA LEU A 136 -10.17 -2.49 -3.93
C LEU A 136 -10.67 -3.50 -4.98
N ALA A 137 -11.80 -3.20 -5.63
CA ALA A 137 -12.33 -4.04 -6.69
C ALA A 137 -11.46 -4.06 -7.96
N ASP A 138 -10.67 -3.01 -8.22
CA ASP A 138 -9.74 -2.98 -9.36
C ASP A 138 -8.48 -3.79 -9.12
N LEU A 139 -8.20 -4.14 -7.86
CA LEU A 139 -7.07 -4.99 -7.47
C LEU A 139 -7.44 -6.48 -7.38
N ALA A 140 -8.73 -6.81 -7.42
CA ALA A 140 -9.17 -8.19 -7.41
C ALA A 140 -8.65 -8.93 -8.65
N THR A 141 -8.10 -10.12 -8.44
CA THR A 141 -7.51 -10.91 -9.55
C THR A 141 -8.55 -11.62 -10.40
N THR A 142 -9.76 -11.83 -9.86
CA THR A 142 -10.88 -12.48 -10.56
C THR A 142 -11.99 -11.49 -10.87
N ARG A 143 -12.70 -11.72 -11.98
CA ARG A 143 -13.87 -10.93 -12.38
C ARG A 143 -14.98 -11.00 -11.34
N GLU A 144 -15.26 -12.20 -10.83
CA GLU A 144 -16.28 -12.42 -9.80
C GLU A 144 -15.94 -11.67 -8.51
N GLY A 145 -14.67 -11.74 -8.07
CA GLY A 145 -14.23 -11.01 -6.89
C GLY A 145 -14.35 -9.50 -7.05
N LYS A 146 -14.02 -8.98 -8.24
CA LYS A 146 -14.24 -7.58 -8.61
C LYS A 146 -15.71 -7.18 -8.49
N ASP A 147 -16.62 -7.99 -9.02
CA ASP A 147 -18.06 -7.70 -8.98
C ASP A 147 -18.61 -7.75 -7.54
N LEU A 148 -18.15 -8.70 -6.71
CA LEU A 148 -18.55 -8.79 -5.29
C LEU A 148 -18.06 -7.59 -4.47
N LEU A 149 -16.83 -7.13 -4.70
CA LEU A 149 -16.28 -5.95 -4.05
C LEU A 149 -17.00 -4.67 -4.49
N LYS A 150 -17.33 -4.53 -5.78
CA LYS A 150 -18.10 -3.38 -6.31
C LYS A 150 -19.51 -3.31 -5.77
N LYS A 151 -20.19 -4.45 -5.64
CA LYS A 151 -21.57 -4.51 -5.13
C LYS A 151 -21.67 -4.11 -3.66
N ARG A 152 -20.56 -4.16 -2.91
CA ARG A 152 -20.51 -3.86 -1.47
C ARG A 152 -21.55 -4.64 -0.65
N ALA A 153 -21.92 -5.85 -1.12
CA ALA A 153 -23.03 -6.63 -0.58
C ALA A 153 -22.78 -7.18 0.83
N PHE A 154 -21.51 -7.30 1.23
CA PHE A 154 -21.09 -7.81 2.53
C PHE A 154 -20.65 -6.66 3.41
N LYS A 155 -21.23 -6.54 4.61
CA LYS A 155 -20.80 -5.56 5.60
C LYS A 155 -19.48 -6.00 6.25
N GLU A 156 -19.41 -7.26 6.65
CA GLU A 156 -18.22 -7.86 7.25
C GLU A 156 -17.24 -8.35 6.16
N VAL A 157 -15.96 -8.01 6.31
CA VAL A 157 -14.89 -8.44 5.41
C VAL A 157 -13.73 -8.97 6.23
N VAL A 158 -13.50 -10.27 6.15
CA VAL A 158 -12.33 -10.93 6.72
C VAL A 158 -11.15 -10.69 5.79
N VAL A 159 -10.05 -10.19 6.32
CA VAL A 159 -8.80 -9.92 5.60
C VAL A 159 -7.69 -10.74 6.23
N TYR A 160 -6.77 -11.29 5.43
CA TYR A 160 -5.60 -12.00 5.95
C TYR A 160 -4.37 -11.86 5.05
N ASP A 161 -3.20 -12.09 5.65
CA ASP A 161 -1.92 -12.24 4.95
C ASP A 161 -1.14 -13.44 5.52
N ASP A 162 0.17 -13.53 5.22
CA ASP A 162 1.02 -14.65 5.63
C ASP A 162 1.42 -14.65 7.12
N CYS A 163 1.57 -13.47 7.73
CA CYS A 163 2.34 -13.35 8.96
C CYS A 163 1.88 -12.26 9.94
N THR A 164 0.81 -11.52 9.65
CA THR A 164 0.31 -10.51 10.57
C THR A 164 -0.30 -11.18 11.80
N SER A 165 0.38 -11.03 12.92
CA SER A 165 -0.01 -11.61 14.22
C SER A 165 -0.67 -10.61 15.16
N ASP A 166 -0.60 -9.32 14.85
CA ASP A 166 -1.08 -8.25 15.71
C ASP A 166 -1.58 -7.08 14.86
N VAL A 167 -2.84 -6.70 15.10
CA VAL A 167 -3.50 -5.57 14.43
C VAL A 167 -2.76 -4.28 14.79
N ASP A 168 -2.50 -4.03 16.08
CA ASP A 168 -2.01 -2.75 16.58
C ASP A 168 -0.56 -2.44 16.19
N ARG A 169 0.21 -3.46 15.79
CA ARG A 169 1.58 -3.30 15.31
C ARG A 169 1.70 -3.07 13.81
N LEU A 170 0.57 -3.02 13.09
CA LEU A 170 0.57 -2.83 11.65
C LEU A 170 1.11 -1.44 11.24
N PRO A 171 2.18 -1.36 10.44
CA PRO A 171 2.70 -0.08 9.95
C PRO A 171 1.73 0.59 8.98
N VAL A 172 1.66 1.92 8.99
CA VAL A 172 0.83 2.69 8.02
C VAL A 172 1.28 2.49 6.56
N SER A 173 2.54 2.09 6.37
CA SER A 173 3.09 1.78 5.06
C SER A 173 2.69 0.40 4.56
N HIS A 174 2.17 -0.48 5.42
CA HIS A 174 1.83 -1.86 5.10
C HIS A 174 0.61 -1.95 4.16
N PRO A 175 0.61 -2.83 3.16
CA PRO A 175 -0.53 -2.99 2.25
C PRO A 175 -1.86 -3.26 2.97
N LEU A 176 -1.85 -4.10 4.02
CA LEU A 176 -3.02 -4.35 4.83
C LEU A 176 -3.60 -3.08 5.46
N PHE A 177 -2.77 -2.16 5.96
CA PHE A 177 -3.27 -0.94 6.58
C PHE A 177 -4.08 -0.10 5.60
N LEU A 178 -3.64 -0.05 4.35
CA LEU A 178 -4.35 0.63 3.27
C LEU A 178 -5.69 -0.06 2.95
N VAL A 179 -5.69 -1.39 2.87
CA VAL A 179 -6.92 -2.17 2.65
C VAL A 179 -7.93 -1.95 3.78
N LEU A 180 -7.48 -2.01 5.04
CA LEU A 180 -8.31 -1.78 6.22
C LEU A 180 -8.86 -0.35 6.23
N THR A 181 -8.04 0.65 5.90
CA THR A 181 -8.47 2.05 5.79
C THR A 181 -9.59 2.20 4.77
N ILE A 182 -9.42 1.68 3.56
CA ILE A 182 -10.43 1.77 2.50
C ILE A 182 -11.72 1.07 2.93
N LEU A 183 -11.64 -0.10 3.56
CA LEU A 183 -12.82 -0.82 4.05
C LEU A 183 -13.59 -0.02 5.11
N VAL A 184 -12.88 0.60 6.06
CA VAL A 184 -13.53 1.42 7.10
C VAL A 184 -14.15 2.69 6.50
N GLU A 185 -13.45 3.36 5.58
CA GLU A 185 -13.95 4.54 4.85
C GLU A 185 -15.21 4.21 4.04
N ASP A 186 -15.26 3.00 3.49
CA ASP A 186 -16.42 2.43 2.79
C ASP A 186 -17.55 1.96 3.73
N ASN A 187 -17.50 2.32 5.01
CA ASN A 187 -18.44 1.93 6.07
C ASN A 187 -18.58 0.41 6.25
N ARG A 188 -17.53 -0.35 5.95
CA ARG A 188 -17.49 -1.81 6.15
C ARG A 188 -16.91 -2.15 7.52
N GLU A 189 -17.07 -3.41 7.91
CA GLU A 189 -16.55 -3.96 9.17
C GLU A 189 -15.41 -4.93 8.86
N PRO A 190 -14.16 -4.45 8.75
CA PRO A 190 -13.02 -5.33 8.54
C PRO A 190 -12.71 -6.16 9.79
N ALA A 191 -12.45 -7.45 9.58
CA ALA A 191 -11.90 -8.35 10.57
C ALA A 191 -10.55 -8.89 10.08
N LEU A 192 -9.48 -8.72 10.85
CA LEU A 192 -8.15 -9.19 10.47
C LEU A 192 -7.88 -10.56 11.09
N LEU A 193 -7.71 -11.58 10.25
CA LEU A 193 -7.32 -12.91 10.69
C LEU A 193 -5.86 -12.87 11.16
N LEU A 194 -5.65 -13.19 12.44
CA LEU A 194 -4.33 -13.14 13.05
C LEU A 194 -3.63 -14.48 12.98
N GLY A 195 -2.31 -14.43 12.81
CA GLY A 195 -1.43 -15.59 12.84
C GLY A 195 -0.90 -16.00 11.46
N LYS A 196 -0.45 -17.26 11.34
CA LYS A 196 0.00 -17.86 10.08
C LYS A 196 -1.08 -18.80 9.56
N PRO A 197 -2.10 -18.30 8.85
CA PRO A 197 -3.29 -19.10 8.54
C PRO A 197 -2.99 -20.38 7.76
N LEU A 198 -1.95 -20.36 6.92
CA LEU A 198 -1.57 -21.49 6.05
C LEU A 198 -0.90 -22.67 6.75
N ASN A 199 -0.32 -22.43 7.92
CA ASN A 199 0.31 -23.47 8.73
C ASN A 199 -0.54 -23.81 9.96
N HIS A 200 -1.77 -23.30 10.00
CA HIS A 200 -2.68 -23.55 11.10
C HIS A 200 -3.48 -24.83 10.81
N PRO A 201 -3.32 -25.92 11.58
CA PRO A 201 -3.93 -27.22 11.27
C PRO A 201 -5.45 -27.14 11.06
N ILE A 202 -6.09 -26.25 11.82
CA ILE A 202 -7.54 -26.08 11.80
C ILE A 202 -8.03 -25.41 10.50
N LEU A 203 -7.21 -24.59 9.86
CA LEU A 203 -7.58 -23.94 8.60
C LEU A 203 -7.38 -24.84 7.38
N GLU A 204 -6.65 -25.97 7.51
CA GLU A 204 -6.40 -26.91 6.42
C GLU A 204 -7.70 -27.49 5.84
N SER A 205 -8.72 -27.70 6.67
CA SER A 205 -10.04 -28.19 6.23
C SER A 205 -10.83 -27.18 5.38
N VAL A 206 -10.44 -25.90 5.42
CA VAL A 206 -11.11 -24.80 4.73
C VAL A 206 -10.21 -24.10 3.71
N MET A 207 -9.02 -24.63 3.43
CA MET A 207 -8.21 -24.24 2.26
C MET A 207 -8.71 -24.97 1.02
#